data_AF-A0A1Z1MMI7-F1
#
_entry.id   AF-A0A1Z1MMI7-F1
#
_cell.length_a   1.000
_cell.length_b   1.000
_cell.length_c   1.000
_cell.angle_alpha   90.00
_cell.angle_beta   90.00
_cell.angle_gamma   90.00
#
_symmetry.space_group_name_H-M   'P 1'
#
loop_
_entity.id
_entity.type
_entity.pdbx_description
1 polymer ?
#
loop_
_entity_poly.entity_id
_entity_poly.type
_entity_poly.pdbx_seq_one_letter_code
_entity_poly.pdbx_strand_id
1 'polypeptide(L)' 'MKKYLIKIEIIPKNLKKRIIKSSNYIFYLAGYKKIFNKYKVPILELNDHTRIWMLKKEIKTKI' A
#
# COMPACT_ATOMS: atom_id res chain seq x y z
N MET A 1 6.25 -14.13 9.48
CA MET A 1 6.21 -12.66 9.72
C MET A 1 4.75 -12.25 9.92
N LYS A 2 4.43 -11.46 10.96
CA LYS A 2 3.07 -10.94 11.17
C LYS A 2 2.74 -9.95 10.04
N LYS A 3 1.77 -10.28 9.19
CA LYS A 3 1.25 -9.37 8.15
C LYS A 3 0.07 -8.60 8.75
N TYR A 4 0.16 -7.27 8.78
CA TYR A 4 -0.95 -6.42 9.23
C TYR A 4 -1.84 -6.09 8.03
N LEU A 5 -3.12 -6.46 8.12
CA LEU A 5 -4.11 -6.11 7.11
C LEU A 5 -4.39 -4.62 7.19
N ILE A 6 -4.21 -3.92 6.08
CA ILE A 6 -4.47 -2.49 5.96
C ILE A 6 -5.66 -2.29 5.03
N LYS A 7 -6.70 -1.65 5.55
CA LYS A 7 -7.80 -1.15 4.72
C LYS A 7 -7.41 0.22 4.18
N ILE A 8 -7.22 0.31 2.87
CA ILE A 8 -6.97 1.58 2.18
C ILE A 8 -8.30 2.15 1.71
N GLU A 9 -8.71 3.30 2.23
CA GLU A 9 -9.96 3.95 1.81
C GLU A 9 -9.83 4.68 0.47
N ILE A 10 -8.64 5.24 0.18
CA ILE A 10 -8.40 6.05 -1.01
C ILE A 10 -7.15 5.54 -1.71
N ILE A 11 -7.30 5.16 -2.98
CA ILE A 11 -6.19 4.78 -3.87
C ILE A 11 -6.08 5.85 -4.97
N PRO A 12 -4.91 6.45 -5.19
CA PRO A 12 -4.65 7.37 -6.30
C PRO A 12 -5.04 6.77 -7.66
N LYS A 13 -5.61 7.59 -8.58
CA LYS A 13 -6.17 7.10 -9.86
C LYS A 13 -5.15 6.38 -10.75
N ASN A 14 -3.89 6.83 -10.73
CA ASN A 14 -2.75 6.19 -11.41
C ASN A 14 -2.46 4.79 -10.85
N LEU A 15 -2.53 4.62 -9.52
CA LEU A 15 -2.38 3.33 -8.86
C LEU A 15 -3.61 2.46 -9.08
N LYS A 16 -4.82 3.03 -9.05
CA LYS A 16 -6.06 2.31 -9.43
C LYS A 16 -5.89 1.64 -10.78
N LYS A 17 -5.39 2.31 -11.83
CA LYS A 17 -5.20 1.66 -13.15
C LYS A 17 -4.26 0.44 -13.12
N ARG A 18 -3.19 0.48 -12.32
CA ARG A 18 -2.25 -0.66 -12.18
C ARG A 18 -2.85 -1.78 -11.32
N ILE A 19 -3.63 -1.39 -10.33
CA ILE A 19 -4.21 -2.25 -9.31
C ILE A 19 -5.47 -2.93 -9.89
N ILE A 20 -6.38 -2.22 -10.59
CA ILE A 20 -7.70 -2.61 -11.17
C ILE A 20 -7.79 -4.03 -11.78
N LYS A 21 -6.68 -4.64 -12.20
CA LYS A 21 -6.65 -6.03 -12.64
C LYS A 21 -7.05 -7.06 -11.57
N SER A 22 -6.93 -6.79 -10.25
CA SER A 22 -7.25 -7.78 -9.20
C SER A 22 -8.49 -7.38 -8.38
N SER A 23 -9.69 -7.73 -8.82
CA SER A 23 -11.01 -7.31 -8.28
C SER A 23 -11.23 -7.34 -6.74
N ASN A 24 -10.35 -7.96 -5.93
CA ASN A 24 -10.34 -7.86 -4.46
C ASN A 24 -8.94 -7.51 -3.92
N TYR A 25 -8.68 -6.22 -3.67
CA TYR A 25 -7.42 -5.77 -3.09
C TYR A 25 -7.44 -5.86 -1.57
N ILE A 26 -6.78 -6.88 -1.04
CA ILE A 26 -6.33 -6.87 0.35
C ILE A 26 -4.90 -6.36 0.32
N PHE A 27 -4.62 -5.34 1.13
CA PHE A 27 -3.28 -4.81 1.30
C PHE A 27 -2.71 -5.27 2.63
N TYR A 28 -1.50 -5.79 2.58
CA TYR A 28 -0.73 -6.17 3.76
C TYR A 28 0.45 -5.22 3.92
N LEU A 29 0.71 -4.76 5.15
CA LEU A 29 1.94 -4.05 5.43
C LEU A 29 3.13 -5.02 5.34
N ALA A 30 3.94 -4.86 4.30
CA ALA A 30 5.15 -5.66 4.12
C ALA A 30 6.39 -4.98 4.71
N GLY A 31 6.35 -3.66 4.92
CA GLY A 31 7.44 -2.92 5.54
C GLY A 31 7.40 -1.43 5.22
N TYR A 32 8.56 -0.79 5.24
CA TYR A 32 8.73 0.63 4.94
C TYR A 32 9.93 0.86 4.03
N LYS A 33 9.76 1.69 3.01
CA LYS A 33 10.83 2.17 2.13
C LYS A 33 11.28 3.56 2.58
N LYS A 34 12.58 3.76 2.76
CA LYS A 34 13.15 5.11 2.97
C LYS A 34 13.19 5.82 1.63
N ILE A 35 12.57 6.99 1.53
CA ILE A 35 12.58 7.84 0.33
C ILE A 35 13.45 9.08 0.49
N PHE A 36 13.57 9.59 1.73
CA PHE A 36 14.45 10.70 2.09
C PHE A 36 14.88 10.56 3.55
N ASN A 37 15.89 11.31 4.00
CA ASN A 37 16.54 11.17 5.32
C ASN A 37 15.61 10.74 6.46
N LYS A 38 14.55 11.53 6.72
CA LYS A 38 13.57 11.26 7.78
C LYS A 38 12.23 10.73 7.26
N TYR A 39 12.07 10.57 5.94
CA TYR A 39 10.81 10.16 5.32
C TYR A 39 10.87 8.71 4.88
N LYS A 40 9.97 7.92 5.46
CA LYS A 40 9.70 6.54 5.07
C LYS A 40 8.25 6.43 4.61
N VAL A 41 8.03 5.57 3.63
CA VAL A 41 6.71 5.26 3.08
C VAL A 41 6.40 3.80 3.33
N PRO A 42 5.16 3.43 3.69
CA PRO A 42 4.78 2.04 3.82
C PRO A 42 4.89 1.33 2.46
N ILE A 43 5.32 0.08 2.51
CA ILE A 43 5.30 -0.88 1.40
C ILE A 43 4.10 -1.79 1.68
N LEU A 44 3.17 -1.80 0.73
CA LEU A 44 1.95 -2.58 0.76
C LEU A 44 2.11 -3.73 -0.24
N GLU A 45 1.86 -4.93 0.23
CA GLU A 45 1.86 -6.16 -0.57
C GLU A 45 0.40 -6.54 -0.85
N LEU A 46 0.12 -6.78 -2.12
CA LEU A 46 -1.16 -7.28 -2.63
C LEU A 46 -1.21 -8.82 -2.59
N ASN A 47 -2.39 -9.37 -2.84
CA ASN A 47 -2.62 -10.82 -2.89
C ASN A 47 -1.80 -11.53 -3.98
N ASP A 48 -1.48 -10.83 -5.07
CA ASP A 48 -0.64 -11.32 -6.17
C ASP A 48 0.87 -11.14 -5.90
N HIS A 49 1.24 -10.84 -4.66
CA HIS A 49 2.60 -10.48 -4.25
C HIS A 49 3.15 -9.19 -4.88
N THR A 50 2.34 -8.44 -5.63
CA THR A 50 2.74 -7.14 -6.14
C THR A 50 2.97 -6.19 -4.97
N ARG A 51 4.14 -5.56 -4.95
CA ARG A 51 4.53 -4.60 -3.90
C ARG A 51 4.44 -3.18 -4.41
N ILE A 52 3.72 -2.34 -3.67
CA ILE A 52 3.52 -0.94 -3.99
C ILE A 52 3.89 -0.14 -2.76
N TRP A 53 4.69 0.91 -2.96
CA TRP A 53 4.94 1.89 -1.92
C TRP A 53 4.07 3.12 -2.20
N MET A 54 3.50 3.68 -1.14
CA MET A 54 2.54 4.77 -1.23
C MET A 54 2.87 5.82 -0.18
N LEU A 55 2.69 7.10 -0.54
CA LEU A 55 2.93 8.17 0.42
C LEU A 55 1.89 8.11 1.53
N LYS A 56 2.27 8.47 2.75
CA LYS A 56 1.35 8.45 3.90
C LYS A 56 0.08 9.29 3.67
N LYS A 57 0.21 10.38 2.90
CA LYS A 57 -0.92 11.24 2.48
C LYS A 57 -1.88 10.59 1.48
N GLU A 58 -1.41 9.58 0.76
CA GLU A 58 -2.21 8.83 -0.22
C GLU A 58 -2.97 7.67 0.43
N ILE A 59 -2.61 7.30 1.66
CA ILE A 59 -3.22 6.19 2.38
C ILE A 59 -4.04 6.76 3.53
N LYS A 60 -5.37 6.76 3.39
CA LYS A 60 -6.25 6.82 4.56
C LYS A 60 -6.38 5.40 5.10
N THR A 61 -5.68 5.13 6.19
CA THR A 61 -5.85 3.92 7.00
C THR A 61 -6.82 4.22 8.13
N LYS A 62 -7.89 3.44 8.26
CA LYS A 62 -8.51 3.22 9.57
C LYS A 62 -7.76 2.08 10.23
N ILE A 63 -7.11 2.37 11.36
CA ILE A 63 -6.56 1.38 12.28
C ILE A 63 -7.68 1.01 13.25
#